data_AF-A0A967HQG1-F1
#
_entry.id   AF-A0A967HQG1-F1
#
_cell.length_a   1.000
_cell.length_b   1.000
_cell.length_c   1.000
_cell.angle_alpha   90.00
_cell.angle_beta   90.00
_cell.angle_gamma   90.00
#
_symmetry.space_group_name_H-M   'P 1'
#
loop_
_entity.id
_entity.type
_entity.pdbx_description
1 polymer ?
#
loop_
_entity_poly.entity_id
_entity_poly.type
_entity_poly.pdbx_seq_one_letter_code
_entity_poly.pdbx_strand_id
1 'polypeptide(L)'
;MSSTAAAVAGSGAALTAVSILLAVSPGAAAWYTPFVLGSYLLFGTLNATTYGASTLLVLRHQPRRWFRLYSAIAVVSLLVDVPVGRLLGPFWSYPHLSLAEQLVHVWLIGYPFGLLSAAETYWFLYRPIPSRGPRPGATMKGRGSARALAVLAVLDAVLVTAAVALGTSGRREGMQDALAPLLLLLPLTADLTATMRGRPGLVAAALDRRFAPLATTVLFSGVIGVLHEVPNTWAGEWVYCGIPLTRAEVLGVNALVLFPGWFFLLMIALVLTNHVLPP
;
A
#
# COMPACT_ATOMS: atom_id res chain seq x y z
N MET A 1 -18.33 -0.23 22.60
CA MET A 1 -17.96 0.91 21.72
C MET A 1 -18.65 2.17 22.25
N SER A 2 -17.95 3.31 22.38
CA SER A 2 -18.60 4.56 22.82
C SER A 2 -19.55 5.08 21.73
N SER A 3 -20.52 5.94 22.10
CA SER A 3 -21.45 6.56 21.14
C SER A 3 -20.70 7.34 20.04
N THR A 4 -19.63 8.05 20.40
CA THR A 4 -18.76 8.74 19.43
C THR A 4 -18.09 7.78 18.46
N ALA A 5 -17.55 6.66 18.93
CA ALA A 5 -16.91 5.67 18.06
C ALA A 5 -17.93 5.01 17.13
N ALA A 6 -19.14 4.72 17.63
CA ALA A 6 -20.22 4.21 16.79
C ALA A 6 -20.59 5.19 15.67
N ALA A 7 -20.69 6.49 15.99
CA ALA A 7 -20.98 7.52 15.00
C ALA A 7 -19.89 7.63 13.94
N VAL A 8 -18.61 7.65 14.32
CA VAL A 8 -17.48 7.72 13.36
C VAL A 8 -17.44 6.50 12.45
N ALA A 9 -17.60 5.28 13.01
CA ALA A 9 -17.66 4.06 12.22
C ALA A 9 -18.87 4.05 11.27
N GLY A 10 -20.03 4.50 11.75
CA GLY A 10 -21.25 4.63 10.94
C GLY A 10 -21.07 5.60 9.78
N SER A 11 -20.49 6.78 10.01
CA SER A 11 -20.15 7.73 8.94
C SER A 11 -19.14 7.16 7.95
N GLY A 12 -18.13 6.43 8.43
CA GLY A 12 -17.15 5.76 7.57
C GLY A 12 -17.80 4.70 6.67
N ALA A 13 -18.68 3.88 7.22
CA ALA A 13 -19.45 2.88 6.47
C ALA A 13 -20.37 3.53 5.43
N ALA A 14 -21.09 4.59 5.80
CA ALA A 14 -21.96 5.33 4.90
C ALA A 14 -21.18 5.95 3.72
N LEU A 15 -20.05 6.61 4.01
CA LEU A 15 -19.16 7.17 2.98
C LEU A 15 -18.65 6.09 2.03
N THR A 16 -18.19 4.96 2.57
CA THR A 16 -17.70 3.84 1.76
C THR A 16 -18.80 3.30 0.84
N ALA A 17 -19.99 3.05 1.38
CA ALA A 17 -21.11 2.51 0.62
C ALA A 17 -21.59 3.47 -0.48
N VAL A 18 -21.76 4.76 -0.16
CA VAL A 18 -22.12 5.80 -1.14
C VAL A 18 -21.06 5.88 -2.23
N SER A 19 -19.78 5.80 -1.88
CA SER A 19 -18.69 5.86 -2.86
C SER A 19 -18.69 4.69 -3.82
N ILE A 20 -18.99 3.47 -3.34
CA ILE A 20 -19.15 2.29 -4.21
C ILE A 20 -20.33 2.49 -5.17
N LEU A 21 -21.45 3.04 -4.70
CA LEU A 21 -22.60 3.35 -5.55
C LEU A 21 -22.25 4.43 -6.60
N LEU A 22 -21.51 5.47 -6.20
CA LEU A 22 -21.03 6.51 -7.11
C LEU A 22 -20.10 5.94 -8.18
N ALA A 23 -19.21 5.01 -7.82
CA ALA A 23 -18.25 4.46 -8.76
C ALA A 23 -18.90 3.63 -9.89
N VAL A 24 -20.12 3.13 -9.69
CA VAL A 24 -20.90 2.45 -10.74
C VAL A 24 -21.53 3.44 -11.72
N SER A 25 -21.55 4.73 -11.38
CA SER A 25 -22.09 5.79 -12.25
C SER A 25 -20.98 6.28 -13.20
N PRO A 26 -21.15 6.14 -14.53
CA PRO A 26 -20.13 6.54 -15.49
C PRO A 26 -19.72 8.02 -15.31
N GLY A 27 -18.42 8.27 -15.22
CA GLY A 27 -17.87 9.62 -15.09
C GLY A 27 -17.92 10.23 -13.68
N ALA A 28 -18.24 9.45 -12.65
CA ALA A 28 -18.18 9.89 -11.25
C ALA A 28 -16.73 9.95 -10.73
N ALA A 29 -15.92 10.86 -11.29
CA ALA A 29 -14.49 11.01 -11.01
C ALA A 29 -14.13 11.46 -9.56
N ALA A 30 -15.12 11.55 -8.67
CA ALA A 30 -14.95 11.93 -7.27
C ALA A 30 -15.32 10.79 -6.29
N TRP A 31 -15.44 9.55 -6.75
CA TRP A 31 -15.80 8.40 -5.91
C TRP A 31 -14.67 8.00 -4.96
N TYR A 32 -13.41 8.13 -5.38
CA TYR A 32 -12.29 7.51 -4.66
C TYR A 32 -11.97 8.21 -3.34
N THR A 33 -12.02 9.55 -3.33
CA THR A 33 -11.79 10.35 -2.11
C THR A 33 -12.72 9.96 -0.95
N PRO A 34 -14.05 9.98 -1.09
CA PRO A 34 -14.95 9.54 -0.03
C PRO A 34 -14.82 8.03 0.27
N PHE A 35 -14.42 7.20 -0.70
CA PHE A 35 -14.18 5.77 -0.48
C PHE A 35 -13.01 5.53 0.47
N VAL A 36 -11.83 6.12 0.21
CA VAL A 36 -10.63 5.91 1.04
C VAL A 36 -10.78 6.55 2.42
N LEU A 37 -11.40 7.73 2.52
CA LEU A 37 -11.71 8.38 3.79
C LEU A 37 -12.73 7.55 4.60
N GLY A 38 -13.80 7.10 3.96
CA GLY A 38 -14.82 6.27 4.58
C GLY A 38 -14.24 4.97 5.13
N SER A 39 -13.45 4.27 4.30
CA SER A 39 -12.79 3.02 4.65
C SER A 39 -11.80 3.22 5.81
N TYR A 40 -11.00 4.29 5.77
CA TYR A 40 -10.07 4.64 6.84
C TYR A 40 -10.79 4.90 8.17
N LEU A 41 -11.88 5.68 8.17
CA LEU A 41 -12.66 5.97 9.37
C LEU A 41 -13.33 4.70 9.93
N LEU A 42 -13.89 3.88 9.05
CA LEU A 42 -14.53 2.62 9.42
C LEU A 42 -13.52 1.66 10.05
N PHE A 43 -12.51 1.22 9.29
CA PHE A 43 -11.56 0.22 9.77
C PHE A 43 -10.65 0.75 10.86
N GLY A 44 -10.29 2.04 10.83
CA GLY A 44 -9.56 2.70 11.91
C GLY A 44 -10.32 2.68 13.22
N THR A 45 -11.62 2.96 13.19
CA THR A 45 -12.45 2.92 14.40
C THR A 45 -12.67 1.49 14.88
N LEU A 46 -12.92 0.54 13.98
CA LEU A 46 -13.05 -0.87 14.32
C LEU A 46 -11.76 -1.42 14.96
N ASN A 47 -10.60 -1.11 14.39
CA ASN A 47 -9.31 -1.49 14.96
C ASN A 47 -9.06 -0.85 16.33
N ALA A 48 -9.37 0.44 16.46
CA ALA A 48 -9.22 1.17 17.72
C ALA A 48 -10.08 0.56 18.84
N THR A 49 -11.32 0.20 18.53
CA THR A 49 -12.29 -0.28 19.52
C THR A 49 -12.17 -1.76 19.82
N THR A 50 -11.73 -2.57 18.85
CA THR A 50 -11.61 -4.03 18.98
C THR A 50 -10.25 -4.44 19.52
N TYR A 51 -9.18 -3.82 19.03
CA TYR A 51 -7.80 -4.24 19.33
C TYR A 51 -6.99 -3.18 20.08
N GLY A 52 -7.55 -1.99 20.35
CA GLY A 52 -6.82 -0.91 21.04
C GLY A 52 -5.67 -0.32 20.23
N ALA A 53 -5.61 -0.57 18.92
CA ALA A 53 -4.48 -0.19 18.08
C ALA A 53 -4.92 0.21 16.66
N SER A 54 -4.79 1.49 16.32
CA SER A 54 -5.09 2.04 14.99
C SER A 54 -4.30 3.35 14.79
N THR A 55 -4.00 3.72 13.55
CA THR A 55 -3.44 5.03 13.23
C THR A 55 -4.41 6.15 13.57
N LEU A 56 -5.72 5.89 13.64
CA LEU A 56 -6.70 6.84 14.15
C LEU A 56 -6.49 7.16 15.64
N LEU A 57 -6.09 6.16 16.45
CA LEU A 57 -5.68 6.39 17.84
C LEU A 57 -4.34 7.15 17.91
N VAL A 58 -3.41 6.86 16.99
CA VAL A 58 -2.15 7.64 16.88
C VAL A 58 -2.44 9.10 16.55
N LEU A 59 -3.38 9.39 15.65
CA LEU A 59 -3.81 10.76 15.36
C LEU A 59 -4.35 11.44 16.62
N ARG A 60 -5.23 10.75 17.37
CA ARG A 60 -5.85 11.28 18.58
C ARG A 60 -4.85 11.57 19.70
N HIS A 61 -3.92 10.65 19.95
CA HIS A 61 -3.06 10.68 21.13
C HIS A 61 -1.63 11.19 20.85
N GLN A 62 -1.16 11.06 19.61
CA GLN A 62 0.20 11.42 19.18
C GLN A 62 0.17 12.11 17.80
N PRO A 63 -0.53 13.26 17.64
CA PRO A 63 -0.79 13.87 16.33
C PRO A 63 0.51 14.19 15.57
N ARG A 64 1.57 14.63 16.25
CA ARG A 64 2.88 14.87 15.62
C ARG A 64 3.46 13.62 14.96
N ARG A 65 3.29 12.44 15.59
CA ARG A 65 3.75 11.17 15.05
C ARG A 65 2.88 10.74 13.86
N TRP A 66 1.57 10.97 13.96
CA TRP A 66 0.65 10.72 12.85
C TRP A 66 0.98 11.60 11.63
N PHE A 67 1.21 12.90 11.81
CA PHE A 67 1.58 13.78 10.70
C PHE A 67 2.91 13.40 10.05
N ARG A 68 3.88 12.89 10.81
CA ARG A 68 5.12 12.32 10.22
C ARG A 68 4.85 11.09 9.38
N LEU A 69 4.02 10.16 9.87
CA LEU A 69 3.58 9.00 9.10
C LEU A 69 2.89 9.46 7.81
N TYR A 70 1.90 10.35 7.95
CA TYR A 70 1.13 10.88 6.83
C TYR A 70 2.03 11.53 5.77
N SER A 71 2.98 12.37 6.21
CA SER A 71 3.94 13.02 5.32
C SER A 71 4.83 12.01 4.60
N ALA A 72 5.29 10.97 5.32
CA ALA A 72 6.10 9.91 4.70
C ALA A 72 5.29 9.15 3.64
N ILE A 73 4.04 8.80 3.93
CA ILE A 73 3.13 8.17 2.96
C ILE A 73 2.92 9.09 1.76
N ALA A 74 2.59 10.37 1.98
CA ALA A 74 2.36 11.34 0.91
C ALA A 74 3.59 11.52 0.00
N VAL A 75 4.79 11.58 0.57
CA VAL A 75 6.04 11.63 -0.19
C VAL A 75 6.23 10.37 -1.03
N VAL A 76 6.06 9.19 -0.44
CA VAL A 76 6.18 7.92 -1.18
C VAL A 76 5.16 7.84 -2.31
N SER A 77 3.90 8.22 -2.05
CA SER A 77 2.85 8.25 -3.07
C SER A 77 3.17 9.22 -4.20
N LEU A 78 3.70 10.40 -3.89
CA LEU A 78 4.13 11.37 -4.90
C LEU A 78 5.29 10.83 -5.74
N LEU A 79 6.23 10.09 -5.12
CA LEU A 79 7.30 9.41 -5.83
C LEU A 79 6.79 8.25 -6.71
N VAL A 80 5.74 7.54 -6.30
CA VAL A 80 5.13 6.50 -7.16
C VAL A 80 4.35 7.13 -8.32
N ASP A 81 3.64 8.24 -8.09
CA ASP A 81 2.82 8.86 -9.11
C ASP A 81 3.60 9.69 -10.12
N VAL A 82 4.41 10.64 -9.64
CA VAL A 82 4.99 11.65 -10.50
C VAL A 82 6.15 11.09 -11.31
N PRO A 83 7.31 10.73 -10.71
CA PRO A 83 8.42 10.24 -11.51
C PRO A 83 8.08 8.89 -12.13
N VAL A 84 7.55 7.93 -11.37
CA VAL A 84 7.39 6.55 -11.87
C VAL A 84 6.18 6.43 -12.79
N GLY A 85 4.99 6.81 -12.29
CA GLY A 85 3.75 6.70 -13.03
C GLY A 85 3.73 7.55 -14.28
N ARG A 86 4.00 8.85 -14.17
CA ARG A 86 3.72 9.80 -15.27
C ARG A 86 4.92 10.25 -16.08
N LEU A 87 6.06 10.54 -15.45
CA LEU A 87 7.23 11.08 -16.15
C LEU A 87 8.07 10.00 -16.83
N LEU A 88 8.30 8.89 -16.12
CA LEU A 88 9.18 7.82 -16.57
C LEU A 88 8.40 6.77 -17.36
N GLY A 89 7.26 6.29 -16.84
CA GLY A 89 6.46 5.18 -17.40
C GLY A 89 5.29 5.52 -18.32
N PRO A 90 4.91 6.79 -18.44
CA PRO A 90 3.50 7.22 -18.64
C PRO A 90 2.39 6.18 -18.35
N PHE A 91 2.50 5.41 -17.27
CA PHE A 91 1.67 4.25 -16.92
C PHE A 91 0.21 4.60 -16.64
N TRP A 92 -0.09 5.83 -16.26
CA TRP A 92 -1.45 6.32 -16.08
C TRP A 92 -1.57 7.84 -16.27
N SER A 93 -2.80 8.30 -16.44
CA SER A 93 -3.15 9.72 -16.53
C SER A 93 -4.45 10.03 -15.80
N TYR A 94 -4.66 11.32 -15.47
CA TYR A 94 -5.88 11.84 -14.85
C TYR A 94 -6.60 12.76 -15.84
N PRO A 95 -7.34 12.22 -16.82
CA PRO A 95 -7.85 13.00 -17.95
C PRO A 95 -8.89 14.04 -17.55
N HIS A 96 -9.54 13.87 -16.40
CA HIS A 96 -10.66 14.71 -15.94
C HIS A 96 -10.32 15.62 -14.76
N LEU A 97 -9.07 15.61 -14.27
CA LEU A 97 -8.66 16.40 -13.12
C LEU A 97 -7.66 17.48 -13.53
N SER A 98 -7.98 18.72 -13.20
CA SER A 98 -7.03 19.83 -13.22
C SER A 98 -5.86 19.58 -12.25
N LEU A 99 -4.76 20.32 -12.41
CA LEU A 99 -3.61 20.18 -11.51
C LEU A 99 -3.96 20.46 -10.04
N ALA A 100 -4.84 21.43 -9.78
CA ALA A 100 -5.29 21.76 -8.43
C ALA A 100 -6.11 20.60 -7.83
N GLU A 101 -7.00 20.00 -8.63
CA GLU A 101 -7.76 18.82 -8.23
C GLU A 101 -6.85 17.63 -7.99
N GLN A 102 -5.86 17.36 -8.85
CA GLN A 102 -4.86 16.31 -8.62
C GLN A 102 -4.11 16.51 -7.30
N LEU A 103 -3.68 17.74 -7.01
CA LEU A 103 -2.97 18.03 -5.77
C LEU A 103 -3.81 17.72 -4.53
N VAL A 104 -5.09 18.07 -4.53
CA VAL A 104 -5.98 17.85 -3.39
C VAL A 104 -6.51 16.41 -3.36
N HIS A 105 -7.20 15.98 -4.42
CA HIS A 105 -7.92 14.71 -4.47
C HIS A 105 -6.98 13.51 -4.58
N VAL A 106 -5.89 13.63 -5.35
CA VAL A 106 -4.98 12.50 -5.59
C VAL A 106 -3.84 12.50 -4.58
N TRP A 107 -3.05 13.57 -4.51
CA TRP A 107 -1.80 13.55 -3.71
C TRP A 107 -2.01 13.85 -2.24
N LEU A 108 -2.87 14.82 -1.90
CA LEU A 108 -3.09 15.17 -0.52
C LEU A 108 -4.02 14.18 0.15
N ILE A 109 -5.12 13.75 -0.49
CA ILE A 109 -6.14 12.90 0.13
C ILE A 109 -6.08 11.46 -0.38
N GLY A 110 -6.28 11.25 -1.68
CA GLY A 110 -6.51 9.94 -2.29
C GLY A 110 -5.43 8.91 -1.97
N TYR A 111 -4.17 9.19 -2.31
CA TYR A 111 -3.10 8.24 -2.05
C TYR A 111 -2.77 8.06 -0.56
N PRO A 112 -2.59 9.13 0.25
CA PRO A 112 -2.27 8.93 1.66
C PRO A 112 -3.35 8.15 2.40
N PHE A 113 -4.62 8.51 2.19
CA PHE A 113 -5.72 7.78 2.80
C PHE A 113 -5.97 6.41 2.17
N GLY A 114 -5.69 6.21 0.87
CA GLY A 114 -5.78 4.90 0.24
C GLY A 114 -4.80 3.88 0.83
N LEU A 115 -3.56 4.31 1.12
CA LEU A 115 -2.57 3.47 1.80
C LEU A 115 -2.93 3.24 3.28
N LEU A 116 -3.37 4.29 3.99
CA LEU A 116 -3.83 4.15 5.37
C LEU A 116 -5.06 3.25 5.49
N SER A 117 -6.03 3.39 4.58
CA SER A 117 -7.23 2.55 4.57
C SER A 117 -6.87 1.10 4.29
N ALA A 118 -6.02 0.83 3.30
CA ALA A 118 -5.55 -0.52 3.00
C ALA A 118 -4.84 -1.16 4.21
N ALA A 119 -3.97 -0.41 4.91
CA ALA A 119 -3.32 -0.91 6.11
C ALA A 119 -4.31 -1.18 7.25
N GLU A 120 -5.26 -0.28 7.53
CA GLU A 120 -6.27 -0.48 8.57
C GLU A 120 -7.18 -1.67 8.25
N THR A 121 -7.65 -1.81 7.02
CA THR A 121 -8.43 -2.97 6.57
C THR A 121 -7.63 -4.26 6.76
N TYR A 122 -6.36 -4.28 6.34
CA TYR A 122 -5.48 -5.43 6.53
C TYR A 122 -5.35 -5.80 8.02
N TRP A 123 -5.01 -4.84 8.89
CA TRP A 123 -4.82 -5.11 10.31
C TRP A 123 -6.09 -5.60 10.99
N PHE A 124 -7.25 -5.08 10.60
CA PHE A 124 -8.53 -5.48 11.16
C PHE A 124 -8.83 -6.95 10.87
N LEU A 125 -8.53 -7.41 9.66
CA LEU A 125 -8.82 -8.75 9.20
C LEU A 125 -7.70 -9.76 9.51
N TYR A 126 -6.47 -9.29 9.67
CA TYR A 126 -5.30 -10.12 10.01
C TYR A 126 -5.26 -10.49 11.50
N ARG A 127 -5.55 -9.55 12.41
CA ARG A 127 -5.43 -9.75 13.87
C ARG A 127 -6.27 -10.89 14.47
N PRO A 128 -7.50 -11.21 13.99
CA PRO A 128 -8.25 -12.37 14.47
C PRO A 128 -7.56 -13.70 14.19
N ILE A 129 -6.71 -13.78 13.16
CA ILE A 129 -6.05 -15.02 12.76
C ILE A 129 -5.12 -15.40 13.92
N PRO A 130 -5.34 -16.54 14.61
CA PRO A 130 -4.50 -16.96 15.72
C PRO A 130 -3.10 -17.21 15.17
N SER A 131 -2.26 -16.19 15.22
CA SER A 131 -0.87 -16.35 14.87
C SER A 131 -0.29 -17.18 16.02
N ARG A 132 -0.09 -18.48 15.76
CA ARG A 132 0.99 -19.24 16.41
C ARG A 132 2.35 -18.69 15.94
N GLY A 133 2.46 -17.36 15.86
CA GLY A 133 3.62 -16.60 15.46
C GLY A 133 4.51 -16.36 16.66
N PRO A 134 5.80 -16.09 16.41
CA PRO A 134 6.73 -15.81 17.50
C PRO A 134 6.25 -14.58 18.25
N ARG A 135 6.34 -14.62 19.59
CA ARG A 135 6.12 -13.44 20.42
C ARG A 135 6.97 -12.28 19.88
N PRO A 136 6.44 -11.04 19.84
CA PRO A 136 7.24 -9.86 19.58
C PRO A 136 8.49 -9.89 20.48
N GLY A 137 9.68 -9.94 19.89
CA GLY A 137 10.95 -10.05 20.62
C GLY A 137 11.78 -11.31 20.39
N ALA A 138 11.29 -12.30 19.62
CA ALA A 138 12.16 -13.34 19.07
C ALA A 138 13.08 -12.73 17.98
N THR A 139 14.15 -12.07 18.42
CA THR A 139 15.26 -11.68 17.54
C THR A 139 15.68 -12.89 16.72
N MET A 140 15.83 -12.74 15.40
CA MET A 140 16.47 -13.74 14.55
C MET A 140 17.93 -13.91 15.02
N LYS A 141 18.16 -14.73 16.05
CA LYS A 141 19.50 -15.11 16.50
C LYS A 141 19.94 -16.34 15.69
N GLY A 142 21.11 -16.26 15.04
CA GLY A 142 21.73 -17.38 14.33
C GLY A 142 21.42 -17.43 12.82
N ARG A 143 21.20 -18.64 12.27
CA ARG A 143 21.11 -18.91 10.82
C ARG A 143 20.06 -18.08 10.06
N GLY A 144 19.02 -17.57 10.73
CA GLY A 144 18.01 -16.69 10.13
C GLY A 144 18.56 -15.33 9.69
N SER A 145 19.48 -14.73 10.47
CA SER A 145 20.08 -13.43 10.12
C SER A 145 21.03 -13.55 8.93
N ALA A 146 21.78 -14.64 8.81
CA ALA A 146 22.65 -14.89 7.65
C ALA A 146 21.85 -15.06 6.35
N ARG A 147 20.70 -15.76 6.39
CA ARG A 147 19.80 -15.88 5.23
C ARG A 147 19.14 -14.55 4.88
N ALA A 148 18.69 -13.79 5.87
CA ALA A 148 18.16 -12.44 5.66
C ALA A 148 19.20 -11.50 5.03
N LEU A 149 20.44 -11.51 5.52
CA LEU A 149 21.55 -10.75 4.95
C LEU A 149 21.88 -11.20 3.53
N ALA A 150 21.86 -12.50 3.23
CA ALA A 150 22.08 -13.01 1.89
C ALA A 150 20.96 -12.56 0.93
N VAL A 151 19.70 -12.59 1.37
CA VAL A 151 18.58 -12.07 0.57
C VAL A 151 18.71 -10.58 0.35
N LEU A 152 19.05 -9.78 1.37
CA LEU A 152 19.34 -8.35 1.19
C LEU A 152 20.46 -8.13 0.19
N ALA A 153 21.57 -8.84 0.32
CA ALA A 153 22.70 -8.69 -0.59
C ALA A 153 22.34 -9.03 -2.03
N VAL A 154 21.49 -10.05 -2.26
CA VAL A 154 20.97 -10.37 -3.59
C VAL A 154 20.01 -9.27 -4.10
N LEU A 155 19.09 -8.80 -3.26
CA LEU A 155 18.17 -7.72 -3.61
C LEU A 155 18.93 -6.43 -3.95
N ASP A 156 19.90 -6.04 -3.13
CA ASP A 156 20.77 -4.88 -3.36
C ASP A 156 21.62 -5.06 -4.62
N ALA A 157 22.18 -6.26 -4.86
CA ALA A 157 22.93 -6.52 -6.09
C ALA A 157 22.05 -6.43 -7.34
N VAL A 158 20.81 -6.94 -7.29
CA VAL A 158 19.82 -6.77 -8.36
C VAL A 158 19.46 -5.30 -8.55
N LEU A 159 19.24 -4.57 -7.44
CA LEU A 159 18.93 -3.14 -7.46
C LEU A 159 20.04 -2.32 -8.12
N VAL A 160 21.29 -2.53 -7.70
CA VAL A 160 22.47 -1.84 -8.24
C VAL A 160 22.71 -2.23 -9.70
N THR A 161 22.62 -3.52 -10.05
CA THR A 161 22.85 -4.00 -11.42
C THR A 161 21.80 -3.44 -12.38
N ALA A 162 20.53 -3.43 -11.98
CA ALA A 162 19.47 -2.82 -12.77
C ALA A 162 19.71 -1.30 -12.89
N ALA A 163 20.00 -0.58 -11.82
CA ALA A 163 20.31 0.85 -11.88
C ALA A 163 21.51 1.19 -12.80
N VAL A 164 22.57 0.37 -12.81
CA VAL A 164 23.73 0.52 -13.69
C VAL A 164 23.38 0.19 -15.15
N ALA A 165 22.66 -0.90 -15.40
CA ALA A 165 22.17 -1.25 -16.73
C ALA A 165 21.27 -0.15 -17.31
N LEU A 166 20.47 0.48 -16.44
CA LEU A 166 19.65 1.64 -16.80
C LEU A 166 20.47 2.85 -17.21
N GLY A 167 21.47 3.23 -16.40
CA GLY A 167 22.33 4.37 -16.67
C GLY A 167 23.18 4.23 -17.94
N THR A 168 23.41 3.00 -18.40
CA THR A 168 24.25 2.70 -19.57
C THR A 168 23.47 2.46 -20.87
N SER A 169 22.18 2.13 -20.79
CA SER A 169 21.40 1.72 -21.97
C SER A 169 21.06 2.85 -22.95
N GLY A 170 21.09 4.12 -22.52
CA GLY A 170 20.76 5.30 -23.35
C GLY A 170 19.32 5.34 -23.92
N ARG A 171 18.54 4.27 -23.74
CA ARG A 171 17.19 4.10 -24.29
C ARG A 171 16.16 4.33 -23.20
N ARG A 172 15.26 5.28 -23.46
CA ARG A 172 14.14 5.64 -22.56
C ARG A 172 13.24 4.46 -22.23
N GLU A 173 13.02 3.57 -23.19
CA GLU A 173 12.21 2.34 -23.04
C GLU A 173 12.84 1.36 -22.05
N GLY A 174 14.16 1.13 -22.12
CA GLY A 174 14.87 0.28 -21.16
C GLY A 174 14.81 0.82 -19.72
N MET A 175 14.65 2.15 -19.58
CA MET A 175 14.49 2.80 -18.28
C MET A 175 13.22 2.39 -17.55
N GLN A 176 12.11 2.27 -18.27
CA GLN A 176 10.81 1.89 -17.71
C GLN A 176 10.81 0.44 -17.21
N ASP A 177 11.35 -0.47 -18.03
CA ASP A 177 11.36 -1.91 -17.77
C ASP A 177 12.18 -2.28 -16.52
N ALA A 178 13.20 -1.49 -16.17
CA ALA A 178 14.00 -1.75 -14.98
C ALA A 178 13.65 -0.85 -13.78
N LEU A 179 13.07 0.34 -13.94
CA LEU A 179 12.58 1.15 -12.81
C LEU A 179 11.42 0.48 -12.07
N ALA A 180 10.49 -0.14 -12.81
CA ALA A 180 9.37 -0.85 -12.22
C ALA A 180 9.84 -1.89 -11.19
N PRO A 181 10.65 -2.93 -11.54
CA PRO A 181 11.10 -3.92 -10.58
C PRO A 181 11.93 -3.31 -9.44
N LEU A 182 12.74 -2.26 -9.68
CA LEU A 182 13.49 -1.58 -8.61
C LEU A 182 12.59 -1.04 -7.50
N LEU A 183 11.48 -0.41 -7.86
CA LEU A 183 10.54 0.18 -6.90
C LEU A 183 9.74 -0.89 -6.17
N LEU A 184 9.48 -2.02 -6.83
CA LEU A 184 8.86 -3.19 -6.20
C LEU A 184 9.79 -3.85 -5.18
N LEU A 185 11.11 -3.71 -5.31
CA LEU A 185 12.06 -4.28 -4.35
C LEU A 185 12.26 -3.43 -3.08
N LEU A 186 11.99 -2.11 -3.13
CA LEU A 186 12.16 -1.21 -1.97
C LEU A 186 11.36 -1.64 -0.72
N PRO A 187 10.07 -2.03 -0.80
CA PRO A 187 9.30 -2.44 0.37
C PRO A 187 9.85 -3.74 0.98
N LEU A 188 10.39 -4.64 0.16
CA LEU A 188 11.00 -5.89 0.61
C LEU A 188 12.31 -5.63 1.36
N THR A 189 13.16 -4.74 0.83
CA THR A 189 14.40 -4.33 1.54
C THR A 189 14.09 -3.61 2.85
N ALA A 190 13.05 -2.77 2.88
CA ALA A 190 12.61 -2.07 4.09
C ALA A 190 12.08 -3.05 5.16
N ASP A 191 11.24 -4.02 4.79
CA ASP A 191 10.74 -5.07 5.69
C ASP A 191 11.88 -5.93 6.25
N LEU A 192 12.86 -6.27 5.42
CA LEU A 192 14.00 -7.08 5.82
C LEU A 192 14.98 -6.29 6.71
N THR A 193 15.17 -5.00 6.46
CA THR A 193 15.91 -4.10 7.35
C THR A 193 15.22 -3.93 8.69
N ALA A 194 13.89 -3.79 8.71
CA ALA A 194 13.11 -3.74 9.94
C ALA A 194 13.26 -5.06 10.73
N THR A 195 13.26 -6.19 10.03
CA THR A 195 13.51 -7.52 10.62
C THR A 195 14.87 -7.61 11.29
N MET A 196 15.93 -7.14 10.63
CA MET A 196 17.27 -7.11 11.22
C MET A 196 17.35 -6.26 12.49
N ARG A 197 16.47 -5.28 12.64
CA ARG A 197 16.32 -4.45 13.85
C ARG A 197 15.41 -5.10 14.91
N GLY A 198 15.07 -6.39 14.77
CA GLY A 198 14.27 -7.15 15.70
C GLY A 198 12.76 -6.92 15.60
N ARG A 199 12.28 -6.28 14.53
CA ARG A 199 10.84 -6.11 14.29
C ARG A 199 10.28 -7.31 13.52
N PRO A 200 9.01 -7.70 13.73
CA PRO A 200 8.39 -8.68 12.87
C PRO A 200 8.29 -8.14 11.43
N GLY A 201 8.64 -8.96 10.46
CA GLY A 201 8.54 -8.65 9.03
C GLY A 201 8.00 -9.83 8.22
N LEU A 202 7.38 -9.54 7.08
CA LEU A 202 6.76 -10.53 6.20
C LEU A 202 7.81 -11.42 5.52
N VAL A 203 8.93 -10.84 5.10
CA VAL A 203 10.06 -11.57 4.50
C VAL A 203 10.69 -12.50 5.55
N ALA A 204 10.85 -12.02 6.78
CA ALA A 204 11.34 -12.84 7.89
C ALA A 204 10.45 -14.04 8.17
N ALA A 205 9.13 -13.81 8.20
CA ALA A 205 8.17 -14.88 8.39
C ALA A 205 8.28 -15.93 7.28
N ALA A 206 8.38 -15.51 6.03
CA ALA A 206 8.58 -16.41 4.89
C ALA A 206 9.91 -17.20 4.99
N LEU A 207 11.01 -16.55 5.38
CA LEU A 207 12.31 -17.19 5.60
C LEU A 207 12.28 -18.25 6.72
N ASP A 208 11.45 -18.03 7.73
CA ASP A 208 11.18 -18.98 8.81
C ASP A 208 10.12 -20.04 8.44
N ARG A 209 9.77 -20.17 7.15
CA ARG A 209 8.72 -21.08 6.62
C ARG A 209 7.33 -20.83 7.21
N ARG A 210 7.09 -19.65 7.78
CA ARG A 210 5.76 -19.20 8.21
C ARG A 210 5.14 -18.44 7.05
N PHE A 211 4.54 -19.16 6.12
CA PHE A 211 3.95 -18.58 4.92
C PHE A 211 2.58 -17.92 5.15
N ALA A 212 1.93 -18.16 6.29
CA ALA A 212 0.60 -17.61 6.55
C ALA A 212 0.54 -16.07 6.44
N PRO A 213 1.44 -15.28 7.06
CA PRO A 213 1.43 -13.83 6.90
C PRO A 213 1.59 -13.39 5.43
N LEU A 214 2.53 -13.99 4.70
CA LEU A 214 2.75 -13.69 3.28
C LEU A 214 1.53 -14.04 2.42
N ALA A 215 0.97 -15.24 2.59
CA ALA A 215 -0.22 -15.68 1.87
C ALA A 215 -1.41 -14.76 2.18
N THR A 216 -1.58 -14.35 3.45
CA THR A 216 -2.60 -13.40 3.84
C THR A 216 -2.38 -12.04 3.19
N THR A 217 -1.14 -11.51 3.16
CA THR A 217 -0.83 -10.26 2.46
C THR A 217 -1.13 -10.34 0.96
N VAL A 218 -0.76 -11.44 0.29
CA VAL A 218 -1.03 -11.65 -1.15
C VAL A 218 -2.53 -11.73 -1.45
N LEU A 219 -3.28 -12.47 -0.63
CA LEU A 219 -4.73 -12.57 -0.79
C LEU A 219 -5.39 -11.21 -0.53
N PHE A 220 -4.97 -10.50 0.52
CA PHE A 220 -5.50 -9.17 0.82
C PHE A 220 -5.16 -8.14 -0.23
N SER A 221 -3.95 -8.16 -0.78
CA SER A 221 -3.59 -7.22 -1.85
C SER A 221 -4.46 -7.43 -3.08
N GLY A 222 -4.82 -8.67 -3.42
CA GLY A 222 -5.77 -8.94 -4.50
C GLY A 222 -7.16 -8.36 -4.20
N VAL A 223 -7.67 -8.55 -2.98
CA VAL A 223 -8.98 -7.99 -2.57
C VAL A 223 -8.96 -6.46 -2.60
N ILE A 224 -7.95 -5.83 -2.01
CA ILE A 224 -7.80 -4.37 -1.99
C ILE A 224 -7.63 -3.85 -3.41
N GLY A 225 -6.83 -4.50 -4.25
CA GLY A 225 -6.68 -4.11 -5.65
C GLY A 225 -8.00 -4.15 -6.39
N VAL A 226 -8.82 -5.18 -6.19
CA VAL A 226 -10.17 -5.23 -6.78
C VAL A 226 -11.03 -4.07 -6.29
N LEU A 227 -11.04 -3.80 -4.98
CA LEU A 227 -11.87 -2.73 -4.39
C LEU A 227 -11.46 -1.32 -4.83
N HIS A 228 -10.18 -1.09 -5.11
CA HIS A 228 -9.68 0.22 -5.50
C HIS A 228 -9.66 0.43 -7.02
N GLU A 229 -9.42 -0.61 -7.81
CA GLU A 229 -9.20 -0.46 -9.25
C GLU A 229 -10.40 -0.78 -10.11
N VAL A 230 -11.16 -1.81 -9.75
CA VAL A 230 -12.31 -2.24 -10.57
C VAL A 230 -13.35 -1.14 -10.64
N PRO A 231 -13.75 -0.45 -9.54
CA PRO A 231 -14.69 0.66 -9.64
C PRO A 231 -14.17 1.83 -10.49
N ASN A 232 -12.85 2.04 -10.53
CA ASN A 232 -12.24 3.07 -11.36
C ASN A 232 -12.39 2.80 -12.87
N THR A 233 -12.56 1.55 -13.30
CA THR A 233 -12.79 1.23 -14.72
C THR A 233 -14.07 1.87 -15.29
N TRP A 234 -15.07 2.15 -14.44
CA TRP A 234 -16.30 2.85 -14.83
C TRP A 234 -16.25 4.34 -14.49
N ALA A 235 -15.69 4.69 -13.33
CA ALA A 235 -15.63 6.08 -12.89
C ALA A 235 -14.66 6.93 -13.73
N GLY A 236 -13.58 6.33 -14.23
CA GLY A 236 -12.59 6.98 -15.09
C GLY A 236 -11.75 8.05 -14.38
N GLU A 237 -11.56 7.95 -13.06
CA GLU A 237 -10.78 8.93 -12.29
C GLU A 237 -9.31 8.92 -12.71
N TRP A 238 -8.75 7.72 -12.93
CA TRP A 238 -7.48 7.53 -13.66
C TRP A 238 -7.62 6.52 -14.78
N VAL A 239 -6.80 6.68 -15.83
CA VAL A 239 -6.74 5.76 -16.96
C VAL A 239 -5.33 5.22 -17.08
N TYR A 240 -5.21 3.90 -17.18
CA TYR A 240 -3.93 3.24 -17.43
C TYR A 240 -3.50 3.41 -18.89
N CYS A 241 -2.26 3.81 -19.10
CA CYS A 241 -1.68 4.08 -20.40
C CYS A 241 -0.34 3.33 -20.48
N GLY A 242 -0.15 2.42 -21.44
CA GLY A 242 1.19 1.84 -21.68
C GLY A 242 1.79 1.04 -20.52
N ILE A 243 0.98 0.30 -19.74
CA ILE A 243 1.53 -0.62 -18.74
C ILE A 243 2.37 -1.71 -19.43
N PRO A 244 3.64 -1.90 -19.02
CA PRO A 244 4.55 -2.80 -19.70
C PRO A 244 4.26 -4.28 -19.38
N LEU A 245 4.99 -5.17 -20.03
CA LEU A 245 5.10 -6.61 -19.76
C LEU A 245 3.85 -7.48 -20.05
N THR A 246 2.62 -6.98 -19.95
CA THR A 246 1.44 -7.78 -20.27
C THR A 246 0.21 -6.97 -20.69
N ARG A 247 -0.58 -7.53 -21.60
CA ARG A 247 -1.95 -7.10 -21.95
C ARG A 247 -3.02 -7.88 -21.18
N ALA A 248 -2.63 -8.75 -20.26
CA ALA A 248 -3.58 -9.52 -19.46
C ALA A 248 -4.37 -8.58 -18.55
N GLU A 249 -5.69 -8.69 -18.63
CA GLU A 249 -6.63 -7.91 -17.82
C GLU A 249 -7.50 -8.85 -17.01
N VAL A 250 -7.83 -8.42 -15.79
CA VAL A 250 -8.79 -9.07 -14.90
C VAL A 250 -9.82 -7.99 -14.54
N LEU A 251 -11.08 -8.23 -14.91
CA LEU A 251 -12.18 -7.27 -14.70
C LEU A 251 -11.90 -5.88 -15.31
N GLY A 252 -11.23 -5.82 -16.47
CA GLY A 252 -10.89 -4.56 -17.15
C GLY A 252 -9.71 -3.79 -16.55
N VAL A 253 -9.04 -4.37 -15.55
CA VAL A 253 -7.82 -3.80 -14.94
C VAL A 253 -6.62 -4.65 -15.34
N ASN A 254 -5.49 -4.02 -15.68
CA ASN A 254 -4.26 -4.74 -15.98
C ASN A 254 -3.83 -5.62 -14.79
N ALA A 255 -3.48 -6.88 -15.06
CA ALA A 255 -3.13 -7.85 -14.01
C ALA A 255 -1.94 -7.41 -13.14
N LEU A 256 -0.98 -6.64 -13.70
CA LEU A 256 0.16 -6.14 -12.93
C LEU A 256 -0.22 -5.06 -11.94
N VAL A 257 -1.20 -4.23 -12.27
CA VAL A 257 -1.75 -3.25 -11.31
C VAL A 257 -2.42 -4.02 -10.17
N LEU A 258 -3.31 -4.93 -10.54
CA LEU A 258 -4.21 -5.58 -9.60
C LEU A 258 -3.48 -6.47 -8.58
N PHE A 259 -2.45 -7.20 -9.01
CA PHE A 259 -1.76 -8.16 -8.15
C PHE A 259 -0.43 -7.62 -7.61
N PRO A 260 0.67 -7.53 -8.38
CA PRO A 260 1.93 -7.04 -7.83
C PRO A 260 1.84 -5.58 -7.40
N GLY A 261 1.23 -4.69 -8.18
CA GLY A 261 1.10 -3.27 -7.83
C GLY A 261 0.52 -3.06 -6.44
N TRP A 262 -0.69 -3.58 -6.21
CA TRP A 262 -1.33 -3.51 -4.89
C TRP A 262 -0.62 -4.29 -3.79
N PHE A 263 0.06 -5.39 -4.11
CA PHE A 263 0.90 -6.08 -3.13
C PHE A 263 2.00 -5.16 -2.60
N PHE A 264 2.72 -4.47 -3.48
CA PHE A 264 3.81 -3.58 -3.06
C PHE A 264 3.30 -2.31 -2.40
N LEU A 265 2.20 -1.73 -2.85
CA LEU A 265 1.55 -0.60 -2.18
C LEU A 265 1.10 -0.98 -0.76
N LEU A 266 0.49 -2.16 -0.59
CA LEU A 266 0.13 -2.67 0.72
C LEU A 266 1.38 -2.88 1.59
N MET A 267 2.45 -3.48 1.07
CA MET A 267 3.71 -3.64 1.79
C MET A 267 4.27 -2.30 2.30
N ILE A 268 4.28 -1.26 1.47
CA ILE A 268 4.69 0.09 1.88
C ILE A 268 3.85 0.57 3.05
N ALA A 269 2.53 0.47 2.93
CA ALA A 269 1.60 0.89 3.96
C ALA A 269 1.81 0.12 5.28
N LEU A 270 2.01 -1.19 5.22
CA LEU A 270 2.27 -2.03 6.39
C LEU A 270 3.60 -1.68 7.06
N VAL A 271 4.68 -1.52 6.30
CA VAL A 271 6.00 -1.14 6.85
C VAL A 271 5.91 0.22 7.56
N LEU A 272 5.29 1.22 6.92
CA LEU A 272 5.16 2.56 7.48
C LEU A 272 4.26 2.60 8.72
N THR A 273 3.12 1.90 8.70
CA THR A 273 2.17 1.87 9.83
C THR A 273 2.69 1.04 11.01
N ASN A 274 3.40 -0.06 10.77
CA ASN A 274 4.02 -0.88 11.81
C ASN A 274 5.07 -0.11 12.64
N HIS A 275 5.59 1.01 12.11
CA HIS A 275 6.49 1.89 12.87
C HIS A 275 5.77 2.82 13.85
N VAL A 276 4.45 3.00 13.73
CA VAL A 276 3.67 3.87 14.62
C VAL A 276 2.69 3.13 15.52
N LEU A 277 2.18 1.99 15.07
CA LEU A 277 1.24 1.19 15.84
C LEU A 277 1.96 0.52 17.03
N PRO A 278 1.28 0.38 18.19
CA PRO A 278 1.78 -0.47 19.26
C PRO A 278 1.81 -1.93 18.79
N PRO A 279 2.75 -2.74 19.33
CA PRO A 279 2.90 -4.15 18.99
C PRO A 279 1.68 -4.99 19.37
#